data_AF-A0A182SPP8-F1
#
_entry.id   AF-A0A182SPP8-F1
#
_cell.length_a   1.000
_cell.length_b   1.000
_cell.length_c   1.000
_cell.angle_alpha   90.00
_cell.angle_beta   90.00
_cell.angle_gamma   90.00
#
_symmetry.space_group_name_H-M   'P 1'
#
loop_
_entity.id
_entity.type
_entity.pdbx_description
1 polymer ?
#
loop_
_entity_poly.entity_id
_entity_poly.type
_entity_poly.pdbx_seq_one_letter_code
_entity_poly.pdbx_strand_id
1 'polypeptide(L)'
;RKHGVTLVLVNSHFSLSFPRPYLPNLIEVGGFHVNRKVNPLPEDIKTFIEQSEHGVIYFSMGSNLKPSKMDQQKRNDVIRVLSSLKQNIIWKWDDDTLVVDKKKFLIGKWFPQDDILAHPNVKLFITHGGLLSCTESIYHGVPIVGIPIFGDQLLNMARAEQSGWGIGVAYTKLNEQTFGKAINDVLSDESYAANVKKISRRLRDQPLAPMDTAKFWVEYVLRHDGAKHLISSAQDLNFVQYNNLDVYLFISTVVVAIVLLVRLGVKKLFNSLFRSKSKQVNSKKKN
;
A
#
# COMPACT_ATOMS: atom_id res chain seq x y z
N ARG A 1 -28.21 13.75 -2.25
CA ARG A 1 -27.50 13.47 -3.52
C ARG A 1 -27.57 11.94 -3.74
N LYS A 2 -28.45 11.46 -4.64
CA LYS A 2 -28.78 10.02 -4.84
C LYS A 2 -28.12 9.43 -6.10
N HIS A 3 -26.89 9.81 -6.40
CA HIS A 3 -26.14 9.20 -7.49
C HIS A 3 -24.80 8.76 -6.92
N GLY A 4 -24.69 7.46 -6.67
CA GLY A 4 -23.44 6.81 -6.29
C GLY A 4 -22.36 7.05 -7.34
N VAL A 5 -21.10 6.93 -6.94
CA VAL A 5 -19.97 7.04 -7.86
C VAL A 5 -19.98 5.83 -8.80
N THR A 6 -20.21 6.04 -10.09
CA THR A 6 -20.28 4.99 -11.11
C THR A 6 -18.95 4.29 -11.38
N LEU A 7 -17.83 5.01 -11.31
CA LEU A 7 -16.50 4.49 -11.61
C LEU A 7 -15.48 5.16 -10.70
N VAL A 8 -14.63 4.34 -10.07
CA VAL A 8 -13.51 4.77 -9.24
C VAL A 8 -12.25 4.17 -9.84
N LEU A 9 -11.41 5.02 -10.42
CA LEU A 9 -10.07 4.62 -10.86
C LEU A 9 -9.11 4.79 -9.68
N VAL A 10 -8.41 3.72 -9.30
CA VAL A 10 -7.46 3.76 -8.18
C VAL A 10 -6.04 3.50 -8.67
N ASN A 11 -5.07 4.31 -8.24
CA ASN A 11 -3.65 4.06 -8.48
C ASN A 11 -3.12 2.97 -7.52
N SER A 12 -3.61 1.76 -7.71
CA SER A 12 -3.29 0.57 -6.93
C SER A 12 -3.21 -0.61 -7.87
N HIS A 13 -2.51 -1.66 -7.45
CA HIS A 13 -2.51 -2.94 -8.12
C HIS A 13 -2.46 -4.02 -7.03
N PHE A 14 -3.26 -5.07 -7.16
CA PHE A 14 -3.37 -6.15 -6.16
C PHE A 14 -2.02 -6.76 -5.77
N SER A 15 -1.01 -6.70 -6.64
CA SER A 15 0.34 -7.21 -6.34
C SER A 15 1.16 -6.33 -5.38
N LEU A 16 0.71 -5.10 -5.11
CA LEU A 16 1.41 -4.09 -4.30
C LEU A 16 0.81 -3.93 -2.89
N SER A 17 -0.34 -4.55 -2.63
CA SER A 17 -1.06 -4.42 -1.36
C SER A 17 -1.62 -5.75 -0.89
N PHE A 18 -2.26 -5.74 0.28
CA PHE A 18 -2.98 -6.90 0.78
C PHE A 18 -4.24 -7.17 -0.06
N PRO A 19 -4.65 -8.45 -0.17
CA PRO A 19 -5.94 -8.82 -0.77
C PRO A 19 -7.10 -8.12 -0.06
N ARG A 20 -8.03 -7.55 -0.84
CA ARG A 20 -9.26 -6.94 -0.34
C ARG A 20 -10.39 -7.09 -1.36
N PRO A 21 -11.66 -7.21 -0.94
CA PRO A 21 -12.78 -7.25 -1.86
C PRO A 21 -12.96 -5.89 -2.53
N TYR A 22 -13.18 -5.90 -3.83
CA TYR A 22 -13.54 -4.72 -4.61
C TYR A 22 -14.96 -4.81 -5.13
N LEU A 23 -15.62 -3.66 -5.21
CA LEU A 23 -16.83 -3.54 -6.01
C LEU A 23 -16.46 -3.47 -7.49
N PRO A 24 -17.34 -3.91 -8.41
CA PRO A 24 -17.08 -3.90 -9.85
C PRO A 24 -16.76 -2.50 -10.42
N ASN A 25 -17.24 -1.42 -9.78
CA ASN A 25 -16.96 -0.05 -10.19
C ASN A 25 -15.58 0.47 -9.75
N LEU A 26 -14.81 -0.29 -8.98
CA LEU A 26 -13.47 0.08 -8.55
C LEU A 26 -12.44 -0.62 -9.43
N ILE A 27 -11.79 0.16 -10.29
CA ILE A 27 -10.84 -0.34 -11.28
C ILE A 27 -9.43 0.08 -10.91
N GLU A 28 -8.57 -0.92 -10.76
CA GLU A 28 -7.15 -0.73 -10.52
C GLU A 28 -6.43 -0.25 -11.79
N VAL A 29 -5.81 0.91 -11.71
CA VAL A 29 -4.96 1.53 -12.73
C VAL A 29 -3.58 1.86 -12.16
N GLY A 30 -3.06 0.96 -11.33
CA GLY A 30 -1.78 1.09 -10.63
C GLY A 30 -0.61 1.28 -11.57
N GLY A 31 0.20 2.31 -11.31
CA GLY A 31 1.38 2.64 -12.11
C GLY A 31 1.08 3.35 -13.42
N PHE A 32 -0.10 3.97 -13.57
CA PHE A 32 -0.43 4.75 -14.78
C PHE A 32 0.53 5.91 -15.05
N HIS A 33 1.20 6.42 -14.00
CA HIS A 33 2.18 7.50 -14.10
C HIS A 33 3.58 7.01 -14.52
N VAL A 34 3.83 5.70 -14.45
CA VAL A 34 5.11 5.11 -14.81
C VAL A 34 5.18 4.97 -16.33
N ASN A 35 6.25 5.46 -16.93
CA ASN A 35 6.43 5.37 -18.36
C ASN A 35 6.84 3.94 -18.74
N ARG A 36 5.99 3.27 -19.52
CA ARG A 36 6.29 1.92 -20.03
C ARG A 36 7.32 1.92 -21.17
N LYS A 37 7.60 3.09 -21.76
CA LYS A 37 8.62 3.28 -22.78
C LYS A 37 9.72 4.17 -22.23
N VAL A 38 10.87 3.59 -21.91
CA VAL A 38 12.03 4.34 -21.40
C VAL A 38 12.42 5.42 -22.41
N ASN A 39 12.47 6.68 -21.96
CA ASN A 39 12.98 7.77 -22.77
C ASN A 39 14.52 7.81 -22.63
N PRO A 40 15.23 8.29 -23.67
CA PRO A 40 16.66 8.51 -23.54
C PRO A 40 16.93 9.56 -22.46
N LEU A 41 17.88 9.26 -21.57
CA LEU A 41 18.37 10.21 -20.58
C LEU A 41 19.13 11.37 -21.27
N PRO A 42 19.07 12.60 -20.72
CA PRO A 42 19.99 13.67 -21.08
C PRO A 42 21.46 13.20 -20.99
N GLU A 43 22.29 13.64 -21.93
CA GLU A 43 23.64 13.10 -22.14
C GLU A 43 24.55 13.29 -20.91
N ASP A 44 24.39 14.39 -20.17
CA ASP A 44 25.11 14.67 -18.93
C ASP A 44 24.77 13.66 -17.82
N ILE A 45 23.48 13.35 -17.64
CA ILE A 45 23.00 12.37 -16.66
C ILE A 45 23.44 10.97 -17.08
N LYS A 46 23.25 10.63 -18.35
CA LYS A 46 23.64 9.33 -18.91
C LYS A 46 25.13 9.06 -18.72
N THR A 47 25.97 10.00 -19.14
CA THR A 47 27.43 9.90 -19.00
C THR A 47 27.84 9.74 -17.53
N PHE A 48 27.24 10.50 -16.62
CA PHE A 48 27.52 10.40 -15.19
C PHE A 48 27.18 9.01 -14.61
N ILE A 49 26.08 8.39 -15.08
CA ILE A 49 25.69 7.05 -14.67
C ILE A 49 26.59 5.96 -15.26
N GLU A 50 26.96 6.09 -16.54
CA GLU A 50 27.77 5.10 -17.26
C GLU A 50 29.24 5.11 -16.80
N GLN A 51 29.77 6.25 -16.37
CA GLN A 51 31.13 6.37 -15.83
C GLN A 51 31.27 5.81 -14.40
N SER A 52 30.17 5.49 -13.72
CA SER A 52 30.23 5.00 -12.34
C SER A 52 30.50 3.50 -12.28
N GLU A 53 31.73 3.13 -11.93
CA GLU A 53 32.19 1.73 -11.83
C GLU A 53 31.34 0.87 -10.86
N HIS A 54 30.91 1.47 -9.74
CA HIS A 54 30.15 0.76 -8.71
C HIS A 54 28.62 0.99 -8.81
N GLY A 55 28.17 1.63 -9.88
CA GLY A 55 26.79 2.04 -10.08
C GLY A 55 26.40 3.30 -9.30
N VAL A 56 25.14 3.68 -9.45
CA VAL A 56 24.61 4.97 -8.97
C VAL A 56 23.53 4.78 -7.91
N ILE A 57 23.50 5.70 -6.96
CA ILE A 57 22.39 5.89 -6.02
C ILE A 57 21.65 7.16 -6.45
N TYR A 58 20.35 7.03 -6.67
CA TYR A 58 19.48 8.17 -6.90
C TYR A 58 18.84 8.61 -5.58
N PHE A 59 18.86 9.90 -5.27
CA PHE A 59 18.28 10.46 -4.06
C PHE A 59 17.29 11.58 -4.39
N SER A 60 16.01 11.37 -4.07
CA SER A 60 14.94 12.36 -4.26
C SER A 60 13.89 12.28 -3.15
N MET A 61 13.67 13.40 -2.45
CA MET A 61 12.60 13.54 -1.43
C MET A 61 11.26 14.00 -2.04
N GLY A 62 11.11 13.90 -3.36
CA GLY A 62 9.93 14.39 -4.08
C GLY A 62 9.92 15.91 -4.26
N SER A 63 8.74 16.46 -4.58
CA SER A 63 8.52 17.89 -4.83
C SER A 63 7.95 18.65 -3.62
N ASN A 64 7.30 17.95 -2.70
CA ASN A 64 6.59 18.56 -1.57
C ASN A 64 7.50 18.85 -0.37
N LEU A 65 8.66 18.19 -0.31
CA LEU A 65 9.67 18.42 0.71
C LEU A 65 10.75 19.37 0.18
N LYS A 66 11.29 20.17 1.10
CA LYS A 66 12.43 21.05 0.86
C LYS A 66 13.63 20.52 1.64
N PRO A 67 14.46 19.64 1.06
CA PRO A 67 15.68 19.13 1.69
C PRO A 67 16.60 20.23 2.24
N SER A 68 16.62 21.41 1.62
CA SER A 68 17.30 22.62 2.09
C SER A 68 16.89 23.09 3.49
N LYS A 69 15.72 22.66 3.98
CA LYS A 69 15.23 22.96 5.33
C LYS A 69 15.53 21.86 6.33
N MET A 70 16.20 20.79 5.91
CA MET A 70 16.69 19.75 6.81
C MET A 70 17.67 20.36 7.81
N ASP A 71 17.55 19.93 9.06
CA ASP A 71 18.47 20.24 10.15
C ASP A 71 19.93 20.05 9.69
N GLN A 72 20.80 20.99 10.06
CA GLN A 72 22.16 21.05 9.56
C GLN A 72 22.96 19.80 9.96
N GLN A 73 22.77 19.29 11.19
CA GLN A 73 23.45 18.08 11.63
C GLN A 73 23.02 16.88 10.79
N LYS A 74 21.72 16.68 10.59
CA LYS A 74 21.19 15.58 9.75
C LYS A 74 21.69 15.67 8.31
N ARG A 75 21.74 16.88 7.74
CA ARG A 75 22.29 17.11 6.39
C ARG A 75 23.76 16.71 6.32
N ASN A 76 24.56 17.12 7.29
CA ASN A 76 25.98 16.78 7.35
C ASN A 76 26.19 15.27 7.51
N ASP A 77 25.39 14.61 8.34
CA ASP A 77 25.40 13.16 8.51
C ASP A 77 25.10 12.44 7.18
N VAL A 78 24.06 12.88 6.46
CA VAL A 78 23.69 12.36 5.13
C VAL A 78 24.84 12.56 4.14
N ILE A 79 25.44 13.75 4.07
CA ILE A 79 26.57 14.03 3.17
C ILE A 79 27.76 13.14 3.50
N ARG A 80 28.11 12.97 4.78
CA ARG A 80 29.24 12.11 5.19
C ARG A 80 29.04 10.66 4.78
N VAL A 81 27.85 10.11 5.02
CA VAL A 81 27.51 8.76 4.57
C VAL A 81 27.64 8.68 3.05
N LEU A 82 26.92 9.52 2.29
CA LEU A 82 26.91 9.44 0.82
C LEU A 82 28.30 9.64 0.20
N SER A 83 29.14 10.48 0.80
CA SER A 83 30.51 10.73 0.32
C SER A 83 31.44 9.54 0.54
N SER A 84 31.19 8.71 1.57
CA SER A 84 32.00 7.53 1.89
C SER A 84 31.64 6.29 1.07
N LEU A 85 30.48 6.30 0.39
CA LEU A 85 30.04 5.19 -0.45
C LEU A 85 30.91 5.06 -1.71
N LYS A 86 30.91 3.88 -2.33
CA LYS A 86 31.63 3.63 -3.59
C LYS A 86 30.86 4.14 -4.81
N GLN A 87 29.54 4.15 -4.75
CA GLN A 87 28.62 4.56 -5.81
C GLN A 87 28.68 6.08 -6.08
N ASN A 88 28.42 6.49 -7.31
CA ASN A 88 28.15 7.91 -7.58
C ASN A 88 26.71 8.27 -7.17
N ILE A 89 26.49 9.54 -6.84
CA ILE A 89 25.23 9.99 -6.27
C ILE A 89 24.58 11.00 -7.21
N ILE A 90 23.34 10.74 -7.64
CA ILE A 90 22.49 11.75 -8.25
C ILE A 90 21.53 12.22 -7.17
N TRP A 91 21.56 13.51 -6.84
CA TRP A 91 20.76 14.03 -5.73
C TRP A 91 19.93 15.24 -6.16
N LYS A 92 18.60 15.05 -6.14
CA LYS A 92 17.65 16.14 -6.29
C LYS A 92 17.69 17.05 -5.07
N TRP A 93 18.08 18.31 -5.29
CA TRP A 93 18.22 19.32 -4.24
C TRP A 93 17.47 20.60 -4.64
N ASP A 94 16.86 21.30 -3.68
CA ASP A 94 15.86 22.36 -3.97
C ASP A 94 16.42 23.79 -4.05
N ASP A 95 17.71 24.00 -3.73
CA ASP A 95 18.39 25.30 -3.89
C ASP A 95 19.83 25.14 -4.44
N ASP A 96 20.63 26.20 -4.41
CA ASP A 96 22.01 26.20 -4.92
C ASP A 96 23.06 26.23 -3.80
N THR A 97 22.66 25.95 -2.56
CA THR A 97 23.52 26.11 -1.36
C THR A 97 24.35 24.87 -1.02
N LEU A 98 24.05 23.72 -1.63
CA LEU A 98 24.70 22.46 -1.31
C LEU A 98 26.11 22.40 -1.91
N VAL A 99 27.12 22.32 -1.03
CA VAL A 99 28.53 22.18 -1.43
C VAL A 99 28.96 20.72 -1.23
N VAL A 100 29.23 20.03 -2.33
CA VAL A 100 29.67 18.62 -2.38
C VAL A 100 30.67 18.41 -3.53
N ASP A 101 31.42 17.31 -3.51
CA ASP A 101 32.35 16.95 -4.59
C ASP A 101 31.59 16.63 -5.88
N LYS A 102 31.76 17.47 -6.90
CA LYS A 102 31.10 17.33 -8.22
C LYS A 102 31.55 16.09 -9.00
N LYS A 103 32.68 15.46 -8.65
CA LYS A 103 33.07 14.17 -9.25
C LYS A 103 32.22 13.01 -8.71
N LYS A 104 31.73 13.15 -7.48
CA LYS A 104 30.95 12.14 -6.76
C LYS A 104 29.45 12.38 -6.83
N PHE A 105 29.05 13.65 -6.90
CA PHE A 105 27.66 14.09 -6.85
C PHE A 105 27.24 14.84 -8.12
N LEU A 106 26.14 14.41 -8.72
CA LEU A 106 25.37 15.19 -9.70
C LEU A 106 24.15 15.79 -9.00
N ILE A 107 24.18 17.12 -8.81
CA ILE A 107 23.13 17.87 -8.11
C ILE A 107 22.25 18.60 -9.12
N GLY A 108 20.94 18.56 -8.91
CA GLY A 108 19.99 19.26 -9.77
C GLY A 108 18.65 19.51 -9.09
N LYS A 109 17.95 20.57 -9.52
CA LYS A 109 16.61 20.91 -9.02
C LYS A 109 15.53 19.98 -9.55
N TRP A 110 15.78 19.38 -10.71
CA TRP A 110 14.89 18.48 -11.40
C TRP A 110 15.67 17.38 -12.11
N PHE A 111 15.10 16.17 -12.14
CA PHE A 111 15.65 15.01 -12.82
C PHE A 111 14.52 14.18 -13.43
N PRO A 112 14.74 13.51 -14.57
CA PRO A 112 13.81 12.52 -15.12
C PRO A 112 13.86 11.23 -14.27
N GLN A 113 13.25 11.27 -13.09
CA GLN A 113 13.32 10.21 -12.06
C GLN A 113 12.98 8.83 -12.62
N ASP A 114 11.88 8.70 -13.36
CA ASP A 114 11.44 7.43 -13.93
C ASP A 114 12.48 6.83 -14.89
N ASP A 115 13.03 7.65 -15.80
CA ASP A 115 14.06 7.21 -16.75
C ASP A 115 15.40 6.92 -16.06
N ILE A 116 15.74 7.62 -14.97
CA ILE A 116 16.93 7.30 -14.15
C ILE A 116 16.75 5.93 -13.50
N LEU A 117 15.60 5.68 -12.88
CA LEU A 117 15.31 4.40 -12.23
C LEU A 117 15.28 3.23 -13.23
N ALA A 118 14.94 3.49 -14.49
CA ALA A 118 15.00 2.50 -15.55
C ALA A 118 16.43 2.06 -15.93
N HIS A 119 17.46 2.84 -15.55
CA HIS A 119 18.83 2.57 -15.96
C HIS A 119 19.49 1.44 -15.14
N PRO A 120 20.12 0.42 -15.77
CA PRO A 120 20.62 -0.79 -15.09
C PRO A 120 21.76 -0.55 -14.07
N ASN A 121 22.45 0.58 -14.18
CA ASN A 121 23.49 0.98 -13.23
C ASN A 121 22.94 1.63 -11.95
N VAL A 122 21.65 1.96 -11.87
CA VAL A 122 21.06 2.45 -10.63
C VAL A 122 20.84 1.28 -9.67
N LYS A 123 21.45 1.35 -8.48
CA LYS A 123 21.47 0.26 -7.50
C LYS A 123 20.54 0.48 -6.33
N LEU A 124 20.26 1.73 -6.00
CA LEU A 124 19.44 2.11 -4.86
C LEU A 124 18.73 3.43 -5.15
N PHE A 125 17.48 3.51 -4.69
CA PHE A 125 16.73 4.76 -4.66
C PHE A 125 16.47 5.19 -3.21
N ILE A 126 17.05 6.33 -2.82
CA ILE A 126 16.78 6.98 -1.54
C ILE A 126 15.59 7.93 -1.74
N THR A 127 14.52 7.73 -0.98
CA THR A 127 13.26 8.48 -1.15
C THR A 127 12.58 8.78 0.16
N HIS A 128 11.62 9.70 0.15
CA HIS A 128 10.66 9.88 1.23
C HIS A 128 9.63 8.73 1.37
N GLY A 129 9.50 7.85 0.37
CA GLY A 129 8.58 6.70 0.41
C GLY A 129 7.13 7.00 -0.01
N GLY A 130 6.89 8.08 -0.74
CA GLY A 130 5.56 8.39 -1.30
C GLY A 130 5.10 7.33 -2.32
N LEU A 131 3.78 7.14 -2.45
CA LEU A 131 3.17 6.09 -3.29
C LEU A 131 3.72 6.04 -4.72
N LEU A 132 3.85 7.20 -5.38
CA LEU A 132 4.31 7.26 -6.77
C LEU A 132 5.77 6.82 -6.92
N SER A 133 6.66 7.33 -6.04
CA SER A 133 8.07 6.94 -5.99
C SER A 133 8.25 5.46 -5.69
N CYS A 134 7.49 4.90 -4.74
CA CYS A 134 7.53 3.48 -4.46
C CYS A 134 7.07 2.66 -5.68
N THR A 135 6.05 3.11 -6.39
CA THR A 135 5.54 2.40 -7.58
C THR A 135 6.55 2.42 -8.73
N GLU A 136 7.22 3.55 -8.97
CA GLU A 136 8.30 3.67 -9.97
C GLU A 136 9.48 2.74 -9.62
N SER A 137 9.90 2.76 -8.35
CA SER A 137 10.98 1.89 -7.85
C SER A 137 10.64 0.41 -8.04
N ILE A 138 9.42 0.02 -7.70
CA ILE A 138 8.92 -1.34 -7.89
C ILE A 138 8.87 -1.70 -9.37
N TYR A 139 8.37 -0.80 -10.22
CA TYR A 139 8.27 -1.06 -11.66
C TYR A 139 9.64 -1.35 -12.26
N HIS A 140 10.64 -0.53 -11.95
CA HIS A 140 12.02 -0.70 -12.47
C HIS A 140 12.87 -1.70 -11.70
N GLY A 141 12.39 -2.22 -10.57
CA GLY A 141 13.11 -3.24 -9.82
C GLY A 141 14.33 -2.69 -9.06
N VAL A 142 14.22 -1.47 -8.55
CA VAL A 142 15.25 -0.81 -7.74
C VAL A 142 14.81 -0.84 -6.26
N PRO A 143 15.63 -1.36 -5.33
CA PRO A 143 15.30 -1.35 -3.91
C PRO A 143 15.42 0.07 -3.33
N ILE A 144 14.86 0.30 -2.14
CA ILE A 144 14.81 1.65 -1.54
C ILE A 144 15.36 1.74 -0.12
N VAL A 145 15.89 2.92 0.20
CA VAL A 145 16.00 3.40 1.59
C VAL A 145 15.08 4.60 1.73
N GLY A 146 14.11 4.49 2.63
CA GLY A 146 13.07 5.48 2.84
C GLY A 146 13.35 6.40 4.02
N ILE A 147 13.08 7.69 3.89
CA ILE A 147 13.09 8.67 5.00
C ILE A 147 11.69 9.27 5.10
N PRO A 148 10.72 8.56 5.69
CA PRO A 148 9.34 9.02 5.73
C PRO A 148 9.17 10.24 6.65
N ILE A 149 8.42 11.23 6.18
CA ILE A 149 8.15 12.50 6.85
C ILE A 149 6.66 12.66 7.20
N PHE A 150 5.73 12.43 6.26
CA PHE A 150 4.30 12.63 6.48
C PHE A 150 3.41 11.83 5.52
N GLY A 151 2.09 11.85 5.75
CA GLY A 151 1.11 11.27 4.83
C GLY A 151 1.20 9.74 4.74
N ASP A 152 1.20 9.21 3.53
CA ASP A 152 1.22 7.77 3.21
C ASP A 152 2.61 7.11 3.37
N GLN A 153 3.66 7.92 3.50
CA GLN A 153 5.06 7.50 3.45
C GLN A 153 5.42 6.43 4.48
N LEU A 154 4.96 6.58 5.74
CA LEU A 154 5.24 5.62 6.81
C LEU A 154 4.65 4.24 6.48
N LEU A 155 3.41 4.20 5.99
CA LEU A 155 2.73 2.95 5.65
C LEU A 155 3.38 2.29 4.44
N ASN A 156 3.80 3.06 3.45
CA ASN A 156 4.50 2.53 2.28
C ASN A 156 5.87 1.95 2.66
N MET A 157 6.63 2.60 3.54
CA MET A 157 7.91 2.07 4.01
C MET A 157 7.74 0.81 4.85
N ALA A 158 6.73 0.75 5.73
CA ALA A 158 6.43 -0.48 6.47
C ALA A 158 6.10 -1.65 5.52
N ARG A 159 5.39 -1.40 4.43
CA ARG A 159 5.15 -2.43 3.38
C ARG A 159 6.42 -2.82 2.65
N ALA A 160 7.32 -1.87 2.39
CA ALA A 160 8.59 -2.12 1.73
C ALA A 160 9.50 -3.03 2.56
N GLU A 161 9.57 -2.76 3.88
CA GLU A 161 10.28 -3.57 4.86
C GLU A 161 9.68 -4.97 4.98
N GLN A 162 8.35 -5.06 5.16
CA GLN A 162 7.65 -6.34 5.28
C GLN A 162 7.83 -7.21 4.02
N SER A 163 7.89 -6.58 2.84
CA SER A 163 8.10 -7.26 1.56
C SER A 163 9.58 -7.46 1.22
N GLY A 164 10.50 -7.03 2.09
CA GLY A 164 11.93 -7.24 1.98
C GLY A 164 12.58 -6.57 0.78
N TRP A 165 12.11 -5.38 0.37
CA TRP A 165 12.71 -4.64 -0.75
C TRP A 165 13.14 -3.20 -0.42
N GLY A 166 12.97 -2.79 0.83
CA GLY A 166 13.56 -1.55 1.31
C GLY A 166 13.62 -1.46 2.83
N ILE A 167 14.29 -0.41 3.32
CA ILE A 167 14.44 -0.11 4.74
C ILE A 167 13.99 1.32 5.02
N GLY A 168 13.18 1.53 6.06
CA GLY A 168 12.76 2.83 6.54
C GLY A 168 13.68 3.37 7.64
N VAL A 169 14.17 4.59 7.46
CA VAL A 169 14.91 5.36 8.46
C VAL A 169 14.04 6.50 8.94
N ALA A 170 13.50 6.37 10.16
CA ALA A 170 12.70 7.43 10.76
C ALA A 170 13.50 8.74 10.83
N TYR A 171 12.92 9.85 10.36
CA TYR A 171 13.61 11.15 10.32
C TYR A 171 14.13 11.60 11.70
N THR A 172 13.43 11.26 12.79
CA THR A 172 13.85 11.55 14.16
C THR A 172 15.12 10.82 14.58
N LYS A 173 15.40 9.67 13.98
CA LYS A 173 16.57 8.83 14.24
C LYS A 173 17.64 8.97 13.15
N LEU A 174 17.38 9.75 12.10
CA LEU A 174 18.30 9.94 10.98
C LEU A 174 19.62 10.52 11.49
N ASN A 175 20.67 9.73 11.36
CA ASN A 175 22.05 10.08 11.66
C ASN A 175 22.99 9.20 10.82
N GLU A 176 24.29 9.44 10.92
CA GLU A 176 25.31 8.74 10.14
C GLU A 176 25.24 7.21 10.31
N GLN A 177 25.06 6.72 11.54
CA GLN A 177 25.00 5.29 11.83
C GLN A 177 23.76 4.61 11.24
N THR A 178 22.57 5.17 11.51
CA THR A 178 21.29 4.57 11.07
C THR A 178 21.14 4.63 9.56
N PHE A 179 21.53 5.75 8.94
CA PHE A 179 21.45 5.93 7.50
C PHE A 179 22.49 5.08 6.76
N GLY A 180 23.75 5.11 7.21
CA GLY A 180 24.81 4.30 6.64
C GLY A 180 24.53 2.81 6.75
N LYS A 181 24.03 2.35 7.90
CA LYS A 181 23.61 0.95 8.08
C LYS A 181 22.52 0.55 7.09
N ALA A 182 21.44 1.33 6.98
CA ALA A 182 20.34 1.02 6.08
C ALA A 182 20.78 0.92 4.61
N ILE A 183 21.63 1.85 4.15
CA ILE A 183 22.18 1.82 2.80
C ILE A 183 23.05 0.58 2.58
N ASN A 184 23.96 0.29 3.50
CA ASN A 184 24.85 -0.86 3.38
C ASN A 184 24.09 -2.18 3.41
N ASP A 185 23.08 -2.33 4.27
CA ASP A 185 22.23 -3.52 4.33
C ASP A 185 21.55 -3.76 2.96
N VAL A 186 20.91 -2.73 2.39
CA VAL A 186 20.20 -2.84 1.09
C VAL A 186 21.15 -3.09 -0.08
N LEU A 187 22.36 -2.51 -0.06
CA LEU A 187 23.34 -2.69 -1.14
C LEU A 187 24.11 -4.01 -1.05
N SER A 188 24.29 -4.58 0.15
CA SER A 188 25.09 -5.79 0.37
C SER A 188 24.26 -7.07 0.34
N ASP A 189 22.97 -7.02 0.71
CA ASP A 189 22.07 -8.15 0.61
C ASP A 189 21.27 -8.13 -0.70
N GLU A 190 21.61 -9.04 -1.61
CA GLU A 190 20.94 -9.18 -2.91
C GLU A 190 19.45 -9.52 -2.79
N SER A 191 18.98 -9.99 -1.64
CA SER A 191 17.57 -10.31 -1.40
C SER A 191 16.66 -9.09 -1.62
N TYR A 192 17.10 -7.88 -1.28
CA TYR A 192 16.33 -6.64 -1.51
C TYR A 192 16.07 -6.41 -3.00
N ALA A 193 17.12 -6.50 -3.82
CA ALA A 193 17.02 -6.35 -5.27
C ALA A 193 16.23 -7.49 -5.91
N ALA A 194 16.40 -8.73 -5.43
CA ALA A 194 15.66 -9.89 -5.92
C ALA A 194 14.15 -9.77 -5.63
N ASN A 195 13.80 -9.31 -4.42
CA ASN A 195 12.42 -9.15 -3.98
C ASN A 195 11.69 -8.06 -4.76
N VAL A 196 12.31 -6.88 -4.95
CA VAL A 196 11.69 -5.83 -5.78
C VAL A 196 11.51 -6.29 -7.23
N LYS A 197 12.47 -7.01 -7.82
CA LYS A 197 12.35 -7.56 -9.18
C LYS A 197 11.24 -8.61 -9.27
N LYS A 198 11.01 -9.40 -8.22
CA LYS A 198 9.88 -10.33 -8.14
C LYS A 198 8.53 -9.60 -8.08
N ILE A 199 8.45 -8.47 -7.36
CA ILE A 199 7.24 -7.64 -7.33
C ILE A 199 7.05 -6.91 -8.66
N SER A 200 8.12 -6.37 -9.25
CA SER A 200 8.17 -5.75 -10.58
C SER A 200 7.55 -6.64 -11.65
N ARG A 201 7.94 -7.94 -11.69
CA ARG A 201 7.38 -8.90 -12.66
C ARG A 201 5.86 -9.02 -12.50
N ARG A 202 5.36 -9.14 -11.26
CA ARG A 202 3.91 -9.22 -10.97
C ARG A 202 3.17 -7.92 -11.31
N LEU A 203 3.79 -6.75 -11.08
CA LEU A 203 3.19 -5.47 -11.42
C LEU A 203 3.12 -5.27 -12.94
N ARG A 204 4.12 -5.73 -13.68
CA ARG A 204 4.18 -5.56 -15.14
C ARG A 204 3.34 -6.57 -15.90
N ASP A 205 3.07 -7.72 -15.29
CA ASP A 205 2.21 -8.78 -15.82
C ASP A 205 0.73 -8.37 -15.73
N GLN A 206 0.31 -7.56 -16.71
CA GLN A 206 -1.05 -7.08 -16.85
C GLN A 206 -1.51 -7.23 -18.31
N PRO A 207 -2.77 -7.62 -18.55
CA PRO A 207 -3.29 -7.82 -19.91
C PRO A 207 -3.34 -6.51 -20.72
N LEU A 208 -3.56 -5.38 -20.06
CA LEU A 208 -3.58 -4.04 -20.64
C LEU A 208 -2.68 -3.10 -19.83
N ALA A 209 -2.17 -2.06 -20.47
CA ALA A 209 -1.51 -0.99 -19.73
C ALA A 209 -2.54 -0.22 -18.87
N PRO A 210 -2.17 0.28 -17.68
CA PRO A 210 -3.09 0.96 -16.77
C PRO A 210 -3.89 2.10 -17.41
N MET A 211 -3.26 2.86 -18.30
CA MET A 211 -3.93 3.95 -19.02
C MET A 211 -4.96 3.42 -20.05
N ASP A 212 -4.69 2.28 -20.68
CA ASP A 212 -5.64 1.69 -21.63
C ASP A 212 -6.79 0.99 -20.89
N THR A 213 -6.52 0.40 -19.72
CA THR A 213 -7.57 -0.04 -18.78
C THR A 213 -8.46 1.14 -18.37
N ALA A 214 -7.88 2.28 -17.99
CA ALA A 214 -8.63 3.48 -17.63
C ALA A 214 -9.54 3.95 -18.78
N LYS A 215 -9.00 4.07 -19.99
CA LYS A 215 -9.76 4.46 -21.19
C LYS A 215 -10.91 3.49 -21.44
N PHE A 216 -10.64 2.18 -21.43
CA PHE A 216 -11.66 1.17 -21.66
C PHE A 216 -12.85 1.31 -20.70
N TRP A 217 -12.59 1.50 -19.40
CA TRP A 217 -13.65 1.59 -18.40
C TRP A 217 -14.39 2.92 -18.45
N VAL A 218 -13.72 4.02 -18.76
CA VAL A 218 -14.38 5.31 -19.01
C VAL A 218 -15.33 5.19 -20.19
N GLU A 219 -14.88 4.63 -21.31
CA GLU A 219 -15.73 4.41 -22.48
C GLU A 219 -16.85 3.40 -22.19
N TYR A 220 -16.60 2.37 -21.39
CA TYR A 220 -17.63 1.41 -20.98
C TYR A 220 -18.78 2.11 -20.27
N VAL A 221 -18.48 3.03 -19.36
CA VAL A 221 -19.50 3.83 -18.65
C VAL A 221 -20.30 4.69 -19.63
N LEU A 222 -19.62 5.33 -20.59
CA LEU A 222 -20.27 6.15 -21.61
C LEU A 222 -21.15 5.33 -22.56
N ARG A 223 -20.70 4.15 -22.98
CA ARG A 223 -21.46 3.23 -23.86
C ARG A 223 -22.72 2.66 -23.22
N HIS A 224 -22.84 2.70 -21.89
CA HIS A 224 -23.95 2.11 -21.14
C HIS A 224 -24.65 3.14 -20.25
N ASP A 225 -24.75 4.39 -20.72
CA ASP A 225 -25.56 5.45 -20.10
C ASP A 225 -25.31 5.63 -18.58
N GLY A 226 -24.04 5.56 -18.18
CA GLY A 226 -23.64 5.69 -16.78
C GLY A 226 -23.60 4.38 -15.99
N ALA A 227 -23.66 3.22 -16.65
CA ALA A 227 -23.35 1.87 -16.13
C ALA A 227 -23.82 1.61 -14.68
N LYS A 228 -25.10 1.89 -14.41
CA LYS A 228 -25.68 1.83 -13.04
C LYS A 228 -25.56 0.44 -12.40
N HIS A 229 -25.46 -0.62 -13.19
CA HIS A 229 -25.26 -2.00 -12.74
C HIS A 229 -23.90 -2.26 -12.08
N LEU A 230 -22.94 -1.34 -12.21
CA LEU A 230 -21.66 -1.42 -11.49
C LEU A 230 -21.76 -0.88 -10.05
N ILE A 231 -22.83 -0.15 -9.74
CA ILE A 231 -23.05 0.47 -8.43
C ILE A 231 -23.73 -0.53 -7.50
N SER A 232 -23.20 -0.68 -6.28
CA SER A 232 -23.85 -1.52 -5.26
C SER A 232 -25.15 -0.88 -4.76
N SER A 233 -26.24 -1.63 -4.80
CA SER A 233 -27.54 -1.24 -4.22
C SER A 233 -27.50 -1.04 -2.71
N ALA A 234 -26.41 -1.45 -2.03
CA ALA A 234 -26.21 -1.19 -0.61
C ALA A 234 -26.24 0.30 -0.26
N GLN A 235 -25.92 1.18 -1.22
CA GLN A 235 -25.97 2.63 -1.04
C GLN A 235 -27.39 3.19 -0.87
N ASP A 236 -28.41 2.44 -1.30
CA ASP A 236 -29.82 2.82 -1.19
C ASP A 236 -30.49 2.28 0.08
N LEU A 237 -29.82 1.42 0.85
CA LEU A 237 -30.35 0.82 2.06
C LEU A 237 -30.38 1.83 3.21
N ASN A 238 -31.48 1.81 3.98
CA ASN A 238 -31.55 2.57 5.22
C ASN A 238 -30.77 1.86 6.35
N PHE A 239 -30.58 2.54 7.48
CA PHE A 239 -29.82 2.01 8.62
C PHE A 239 -30.34 0.65 9.14
N VAL A 240 -31.66 0.44 9.15
CA VAL A 240 -32.29 -0.81 9.63
C VAL A 240 -31.95 -1.95 8.69
N GLN A 241 -32.13 -1.75 7.38
CA GLN A 241 -31.86 -2.76 6.35
C GLN A 241 -30.37 -3.07 6.23
N TYR A 242 -29.52 -2.04 6.22
CA TYR A 242 -28.08 -2.19 6.09
C TYR A 242 -27.49 -3.02 7.24
N ASN A 243 -28.03 -2.86 8.46
CA ASN A 243 -27.60 -3.59 9.65
C ASN A 243 -28.47 -4.82 9.96
N ASN A 244 -29.42 -5.20 9.09
CA ASN A 244 -30.33 -6.34 9.25
C ASN A 244 -31.05 -6.39 10.61
N LEU A 245 -31.41 -5.24 11.19
CA LEU A 245 -31.96 -5.19 12.55
C LEU A 245 -33.32 -5.89 12.67
N ASP A 246 -34.13 -5.81 11.62
CA ASP A 246 -35.39 -6.53 11.48
C ASP A 246 -35.20 -8.05 11.46
N VAL A 247 -34.18 -8.53 10.74
CA VAL A 247 -33.81 -9.96 10.71
C VAL A 247 -33.34 -10.43 12.08
N TYR A 248 -32.46 -9.67 12.75
CA TYR A 248 -32.01 -10.02 14.10
C TYR A 248 -33.15 -10.04 15.11
N LEU A 249 -34.08 -9.10 15.02
CA LEU A 249 -35.28 -9.08 15.85
C LEU A 249 -36.13 -10.34 15.62
N PHE A 250 -36.41 -10.70 14.36
CA PHE A 250 -37.17 -11.89 14.02
C PHE A 250 -36.53 -13.18 14.55
N ILE A 251 -35.23 -13.38 14.30
CA ILE A 251 -34.48 -14.55 14.80
C ILE A 251 -34.54 -14.60 16.33
N SER A 252 -34.32 -13.46 16.99
CA SER A 252 -34.37 -13.38 18.46
C SER A 252 -35.75 -13.76 19.00
N THR A 253 -36.84 -13.31 18.36
CA THR A 253 -38.21 -13.69 18.74
C THR A 253 -38.45 -15.19 18.60
N VAL A 254 -37.99 -15.81 17.50
CA VAL A 254 -38.12 -17.26 17.28
C VAL A 254 -37.35 -18.05 18.35
N VAL A 255 -36.11 -17.64 18.66
CA VAL A 255 -35.30 -18.28 19.69
C VAL A 255 -35.99 -18.17 21.06
N VAL A 256 -36.50 -17.00 21.43
CA VAL A 256 -37.24 -16.81 22.69
C VAL A 256 -38.48 -17.70 22.74
N ALA A 257 -39.25 -17.78 21.64
CA ALA A 257 -40.44 -18.64 21.56
C ALA A 257 -40.08 -20.12 21.76
N ILE A 258 -39.02 -20.62 21.12
CA ILE A 258 -38.55 -22.00 21.30
C ILE A 258 -38.15 -22.24 22.76
N VAL A 259 -37.38 -21.34 23.38
CA VAL A 259 -36.97 -21.46 24.78
C VAL A 259 -38.18 -21.51 25.72
N LEU A 260 -39.18 -20.66 25.50
CA LEU A 260 -40.42 -20.66 26.27
C LEU A 260 -41.21 -21.96 26.08
N LEU A 261 -41.34 -22.45 24.84
CA LEU A 261 -42.02 -23.72 24.55
C LEU A 261 -41.32 -24.91 25.21
N VAL A 262 -39.98 -24.97 25.16
CA VAL A 262 -39.19 -26.00 25.87
C VAL A 262 -39.41 -25.90 27.37
N ARG A 263 -39.34 -24.70 27.96
CA ARG A 263 -39.61 -24.49 29.40
C ARG A 263 -41.01 -24.97 29.79
N LEU A 264 -42.02 -24.66 28.99
CA LEU A 264 -43.39 -25.10 29.21
C LEU A 264 -43.53 -26.62 29.06
N GLY A 265 -42.86 -27.22 28.08
CA GLY A 265 -42.79 -28.68 27.88
C GLY A 265 -42.18 -29.39 29.08
N VAL A 266 -41.01 -28.93 29.55
CA VAL A 266 -40.34 -29.46 30.75
C VAL A 266 -41.22 -29.29 31.99
N LYS A 267 -41.83 -28.12 32.19
CA LYS A 267 -42.75 -27.87 33.32
C LYS A 267 -43.97 -28.79 33.29
N LYS A 268 -44.57 -29.02 32.11
CA LYS A 268 -45.68 -29.97 31.95
C LYS A 268 -45.24 -31.41 32.24
N LEU A 269 -44.07 -31.83 31.75
CA LEU A 269 -43.51 -33.16 32.00
C LEU A 269 -43.25 -33.38 33.49
N PHE A 270 -42.60 -32.41 34.14
CA PHE A 270 -42.33 -32.45 35.59
C PHE A 270 -43.64 -32.51 36.38
N ASN A 271 -44.62 -31.65 36.10
CA ASN A 271 -45.93 -31.68 36.76
C ASN A 271 -46.68 -33.01 36.54
N SER A 272 -46.55 -33.62 35.38
CA SER A 272 -47.13 -34.95 35.08
C SER A 272 -46.48 -36.05 35.92
N LEU A 273 -45.15 -36.07 36.00
CA LEU A 273 -44.38 -37.04 36.79
C LEU A 273 -44.69 -36.92 38.30
N PHE A 274 -44.82 -35.69 38.82
CA PHE A 274 -45.16 -35.46 40.24
C PHE A 274 -46.64 -35.73 40.56
N ARG A 275 -47.58 -35.44 39.65
CA ARG A 275 -48.99 -35.85 39.81
C ARG A 275 -49.18 -37.36 39.77
N SER A 276 -48.40 -38.07 38.94
CA SER A 276 -48.41 -39.54 38.89
C SER A 276 -47.93 -40.16 40.21
N LYS A 277 -46.81 -39.66 40.78
CA LYS A 277 -46.33 -40.09 42.12
C LYS A 277 -47.34 -39.81 43.25
N SER A 278 -48.00 -38.65 43.24
CA SER A 278 -49.04 -38.31 44.23
C SER A 278 -50.25 -39.25 44.17
N LYS A 279 -50.71 -39.62 42.98
CA LYS A 279 -51.81 -40.61 42.81
C LYS A 279 -51.41 -42.01 43.30
N GLN A 280 -50.17 -42.43 43.06
CA GLN A 280 -49.67 -43.74 43.50
C GLN A 280 -49.52 -43.84 45.03
N VAL A 281 -49.11 -42.76 45.70
CA VAL A 281 -49.02 -42.69 47.18
C VAL A 281 -50.41 -42.68 47.83
N ASN A 282 -51.38 -41.97 47.25
CA ASN A 282 -52.76 -41.96 47.78
C ASN A 282 -53.52 -43.28 47.56
N SER A 283 -53.18 -44.06 46.54
CA SER A 283 -53.75 -45.41 46.35
C SER A 283 -53.18 -46.41 47.36
N LYS A 284 -51.90 -46.28 47.78
CA LYS A 284 -51.30 -47.14 48.81
C LYS A 284 -51.75 -46.83 50.25
N LYS A 285 -52.29 -45.64 50.53
CA LYS A 285 -52.86 -45.27 51.84
C LYS A 285 -54.33 -45.67 52.03
N LYS A 286 -55.00 -46.17 50.99
CA LYS A 286 -56.42 -46.54 50.99
C LYS A 286 -56.67 -48.06 50.98
N ASN A 287 -55.61 -48.86 51.04
CA ASN A 287 -55.66 -50.31 51.27
C ASN A 287 -55.06 -50.64 52.63
#